data_AF-A0A348MK23-F1
#
_entry.id   AF-A0A348MK23-F1
#
_cell.length_a   1.000
_cell.length_b   1.000
_cell.length_c   1.000
_cell.angle_alpha   90.00
_cell.angle_beta   90.00
_cell.angle_gamma   90.00
#
_symmetry.space_group_name_H-M   'P 1'
#
loop_
_entity.id
_entity.type
_entity.pdbx_description
1 polymer ?
#
loop_
_entity_poly.entity_id
_entity_poly.type
_entity_poly.pdbx_seq_one_letter_code
_entity_poly.pdbx_strand_id
1 'polypeptide(L)'
;MYGTIFATHISMKKGFTLIELMIVVVIIGILAAIGIPNYYKLVYKAKAASVISNMHTTQMTVELKATESIYLTYFPNVESFIDRLPPNFKNPFNNLSPALQNAEENNIEGVVEYEGDSSTYKITGYGKNTDSTLLELTPATHLF
;
A
#
# COMPACT_ATOMS: atom_id res chain seq x y z
N MET A 1 -48.98 67.15 -0.74
CA MET A 1 -48.59 65.88 -0.07
C MET A 1 -47.62 65.16 -0.98
N TYR A 2 -46.33 65.20 -0.66
CA TYR A 2 -45.23 64.78 -1.53
C TYR A 2 -45.13 63.24 -1.57
N GLY A 3 -45.36 62.64 -2.74
CA GLY A 3 -45.18 61.20 -2.95
C GLY A 3 -43.69 60.88 -3.10
N THR A 4 -43.14 60.09 -2.16
CA THR A 4 -41.77 59.61 -2.16
C THR A 4 -41.56 58.56 -3.25
N ILE A 5 -40.59 58.81 -4.13
CA ILE A 5 -40.13 57.88 -5.17
C ILE A 5 -39.30 56.79 -4.47
N PHE A 6 -39.81 55.57 -4.43
CA PHE A 6 -39.05 54.39 -3.99
C PHE A 6 -38.13 53.94 -5.14
N ALA A 7 -36.85 54.31 -5.06
CA ALA A 7 -35.84 53.82 -5.99
C ALA A 7 -35.54 52.34 -5.67
N THR A 8 -36.05 51.43 -6.50
CA THR A 8 -35.74 50.00 -6.40
C THR A 8 -34.27 49.77 -6.74
N HIS A 9 -33.50 49.28 -5.77
CA HIS A 9 -32.09 48.92 -5.96
C HIS A 9 -32.01 47.64 -6.80
N ILE A 10 -31.76 47.77 -8.12
CA ILE A 10 -31.54 46.63 -9.01
C ILE A 10 -30.16 46.05 -8.69
N SER A 11 -30.12 44.97 -7.91
CA SER A 11 -28.90 44.19 -7.71
C SER A 11 -28.58 43.43 -9.00
N MET A 12 -27.57 43.90 -9.77
CA MET A 12 -27.06 43.17 -10.93
C MET A 12 -26.48 41.82 -10.50
N LYS A 13 -27.23 40.73 -10.71
CA LYS A 13 -26.68 39.38 -10.57
C LYS A 13 -25.66 39.16 -11.70
N LYS A 14 -24.36 39.21 -11.38
CA LYS A 14 -23.30 38.75 -12.29
C LYS A 14 -23.45 37.24 -12.47
N GLY A 15 -23.88 36.80 -13.65
CA GLY A 15 -23.88 35.39 -14.03
C GLY A 15 -22.49 34.93 -14.44
N PHE A 16 -22.15 33.68 -14.15
CA PHE A 16 -20.94 33.01 -14.64
C PHE A 16 -21.08 32.74 -16.14
N THR A 17 -20.04 33.01 -16.93
CA THR A 17 -20.08 32.80 -18.37
C THR A 17 -19.77 31.33 -18.72
N LEU A 18 -20.36 30.82 -19.79
CA LEU A 18 -20.03 29.47 -20.29
C LEU A 18 -18.56 29.37 -20.71
N ILE A 19 -17.98 30.46 -21.22
CA ILE A 19 -16.58 30.47 -21.64
C ILE A 19 -15.62 30.36 -20.44
N GLU A 20 -15.95 30.98 -19.30
CA GLU A 20 -15.19 30.81 -18.05
C GLU A 20 -15.20 29.34 -17.62
N LEU A 21 -16.36 28.66 -17.72
CA LEU A 21 -16.44 27.23 -17.42
C LEU A 21 -15.57 26.40 -18.38
N MET A 22 -15.65 26.69 -19.68
CA MET A 22 -14.92 25.91 -20.69
C MET A 22 -13.41 25.98 -20.49
N ILE A 23 -12.86 27.17 -20.23
CA ILE A 23 -11.42 27.34 -20.00
C ILE A 23 -11.00 26.58 -18.74
N VAL A 24 -11.79 26.64 -17.66
CA VAL A 24 -11.51 25.92 -16.42
C VAL A 24 -11.45 24.41 -16.63
N VAL A 25 -12.43 23.84 -17.35
CA VAL A 25 -12.46 22.40 -17.64
C VAL A 25 -11.27 21.98 -18.51
N VAL A 26 -10.86 22.81 -19.48
CA VAL A 26 -9.67 22.54 -20.31
C VAL A 26 -8.40 22.51 -19.45
N ILE A 27 -8.21 23.50 -18.57
CA ILE A 27 -7.04 23.56 -17.69
C ILE A 27 -7.03 22.35 -16.73
N ILE A 28 -8.17 22.02 -16.11
CA ILE A 28 -8.28 20.83 -15.24
C ILE A 28 -8.00 19.55 -16.04
N GLY A 29 -8.45 19.46 -17.30
CA GLY A 29 -8.16 18.33 -18.19
C GLY A 29 -6.67 18.13 -18.44
N ILE A 30 -5.93 19.21 -18.70
CA ILE A 30 -4.46 19.16 -18.89
C ILE A 30 -3.76 18.74 -17.60
N LEU A 31 -4.13 19.34 -16.46
CA LEU A 31 -3.56 18.99 -15.16
C LEU A 31 -3.86 17.55 -14.77
N ALA A 32 -5.08 17.06 -15.01
CA ALA A 32 -5.49 15.70 -14.72
C ALA A 32 -4.73 14.69 -15.59
N ALA A 33 -4.52 14.98 -16.88
CA ALA A 33 -3.79 14.10 -17.80
C ALA A 33 -2.36 13.81 -17.32
N ILE A 34 -1.69 14.79 -16.71
CA ILE A 34 -0.33 14.64 -16.18
C ILE A 34 -0.35 14.17 -14.71
N GLY A 35 -1.28 14.68 -13.91
CA GLY A 35 -1.35 14.45 -12.47
C GLY A 35 -1.79 13.04 -12.09
N ILE A 36 -2.82 12.51 -12.75
CA ILE A 36 -3.38 11.19 -12.44
C ILE A 36 -2.35 10.05 -12.59
N PRO A 37 -1.62 9.89 -13.72
CA PRO A 37 -0.65 8.81 -13.85
C PRO A 37 0.51 8.93 -12.85
N ASN A 38 0.94 10.16 -12.52
CA ASN A 38 1.98 10.38 -11.52
C ASN A 38 1.50 10.01 -10.11
N TYR A 39 0.27 10.40 -9.76
CA TYR A 39 -0.35 10.04 -8.49
C TYR A 39 -0.41 8.52 -8.30
N TYR A 40 -0.84 7.76 -9.31
CA TYR A 40 -0.88 6.30 -9.21
C TYR A 40 0.50 5.67 -8.99
N LYS A 41 1.56 6.20 -9.63
CA LYS A 41 2.93 5.73 -9.40
C LYS A 41 3.41 6.00 -7.98
N LEU A 42 3.08 7.17 -7.41
CA LEU A 42 3.42 7.51 -6.03
C LEU A 42 2.72 6.59 -5.03
N VAL A 43 1.41 6.36 -5.22
CA VAL A 43 0.64 5.43 -4.38
C VAL A 43 1.20 4.01 -4.48
N TYR A 44 1.52 3.54 -5.68
CA TYR A 44 2.14 2.22 -5.86
C TYR A 44 3.46 2.10 -5.11
N LYS A 45 4.35 3.09 -5.23
CA LYS A 45 5.64 3.09 -4.52
C LYS A 45 5.46 3.06 -3.00
N ALA A 46 4.48 3.81 -2.48
CA ALA A 46 4.15 3.78 -1.05
C ALA A 46 3.65 2.41 -0.60
N LYS A 47 2.76 1.76 -1.39
CA LYS A 47 2.30 0.40 -1.12
C LYS A 47 3.44 -0.62 -1.15
N ALA A 48 4.31 -0.56 -2.17
CA ALA A 48 5.48 -1.43 -2.28
C ALA A 48 6.43 -1.28 -1.08
N ALA A 49 6.69 -0.05 -0.63
CA ALA A 49 7.47 0.19 0.59
C ALA A 49 6.84 -0.43 1.84
N SER A 50 5.50 -0.40 1.94
CA SER A 50 4.78 -1.05 3.04
C SER A 50 4.88 -2.58 2.97
N VAL A 51 4.91 -3.19 1.77
CA VAL A 51 5.17 -4.63 1.62
C VAL A 51 6.56 -4.97 2.14
N ILE A 52 7.59 -4.20 1.75
CA ILE A 52 8.96 -4.40 2.23
C ILE A 52 9.03 -4.28 3.76
N SER A 53 8.32 -3.31 4.35
CA SER A 53 8.21 -3.21 5.81
C SER A 53 7.58 -4.46 6.43
N ASN A 54 6.51 -4.98 5.84
CA ASN A 54 5.86 -6.20 6.31
C ASN A 54 6.79 -7.43 6.21
N MET A 55 7.64 -7.50 5.18
CA MET A 55 8.64 -8.57 5.06
C MET A 55 9.63 -8.55 6.22
N HIS A 56 10.16 -7.38 6.58
CA HIS A 56 11.09 -7.26 7.71
C HIS A 56 10.43 -7.59 9.05
N THR A 57 9.15 -7.24 9.24
CA THR A 57 8.37 -7.68 10.40
C THR A 57 8.24 -9.20 10.44
N THR A 58 7.98 -9.83 9.30
CA THR A 58 7.94 -11.30 9.19
C THR A 58 9.28 -11.91 9.56
N GLN A 59 10.37 -11.39 8.99
CA GLN A 59 11.73 -11.83 9.26
C GLN A 59 12.05 -11.78 10.75
N MET A 60 11.81 -10.63 11.41
CA MET A 60 12.05 -10.47 12.84
C MET A 60 11.24 -11.47 13.66
N THR A 61 9.98 -11.72 13.28
CA THR A 61 9.10 -12.65 14.00
C THR A 61 9.60 -14.09 13.88
N VAL A 62 10.04 -14.49 12.68
CA VAL A 62 10.64 -15.80 12.39
C VAL A 62 11.94 -16.00 13.18
N GLU A 63 12.85 -15.02 13.15
CA GLU A 63 14.13 -15.08 13.86
C GLU A 63 13.96 -15.11 15.38
N LEU A 64 13.03 -14.30 15.92
CA LEU A 64 12.69 -14.34 17.34
C LEU A 64 12.17 -15.72 17.74
N LYS A 65 11.33 -16.34 16.89
CA LYS A 65 10.78 -17.66 17.17
C LYS A 65 11.83 -18.76 17.06
N ALA A 66 12.76 -18.67 16.11
CA ALA A 66 13.89 -19.58 15.98
C ALA A 66 14.82 -19.52 17.21
N THR A 67 15.01 -18.32 17.78
CA THR A 67 15.86 -18.12 18.99
C THR A 67 15.26 -18.77 20.25
N GLU A 68 13.93 -18.91 20.33
CA GLU A 68 13.28 -19.65 21.43
C GLU A 68 13.46 -21.17 21.34
N SER A 69 13.78 -21.68 20.14
CA SER A 69 14.06 -23.08 19.94
C SER A 69 15.42 -23.45 20.51
N ILE A 70 15.54 -24.65 21.07
CA ILE A 70 16.82 -25.21 21.51
C ILE A 70 17.79 -25.36 20.31
N TYR A 71 17.25 -25.44 19.10
CA TYR A 71 18.00 -25.51 17.85
C TYR A 71 17.95 -24.15 17.14
N LEU A 72 19.06 -23.40 17.16
CA LEU A 72 19.22 -22.08 16.50
C LEU A 72 19.15 -22.12 14.96
N THR A 73 19.03 -23.31 14.38
CA THR A 73 18.89 -23.55 12.93
C THR A 73 17.47 -23.94 12.53
N TYR A 74 16.55 -24.11 13.48
CA TYR A 74 15.18 -24.49 13.19
C TYR A 74 14.32 -23.27 12.88
N PHE A 75 13.90 -23.12 11.63
CA PHE A 75 12.94 -22.09 11.26
C PHE A 75 11.50 -22.63 11.33
N PRO A 76 10.59 -21.88 11.97
CA PRO A 76 9.21 -22.31 12.22
C PRO A 76 8.33 -22.35 10.96
N ASN A 77 7.39 -23.29 10.89
CA ASN A 77 6.26 -23.20 9.96
C ASN A 77 5.40 -21.96 10.28
N VAL A 78 4.72 -21.40 9.26
CA VAL A 78 3.86 -20.20 9.36
C VAL A 78 2.91 -20.24 10.57
N GLU A 79 2.23 -21.37 10.75
CA GLU A 79 1.23 -21.55 11.82
C GLU A 79 1.78 -21.30 13.22
N SER A 80 3.07 -21.52 13.45
CA SER A 80 3.68 -21.42 14.78
C SER A 80 4.12 -20.00 15.17
N PHE A 81 4.06 -19.05 14.23
CA PHE A 81 4.43 -17.66 14.50
C PHE A 81 3.41 -16.62 14.03
N ILE A 82 2.37 -17.01 13.29
CA ILE A 82 1.37 -16.08 12.75
C ILE A 82 0.70 -15.22 13.84
N ASP A 83 0.48 -15.78 15.03
CA ASP A 83 -0.12 -15.08 16.18
C ASP A 83 0.80 -14.02 16.81
N ARG A 84 2.10 -14.03 16.47
CA ARG A 84 3.09 -13.06 16.94
C ARG A 84 3.21 -11.85 16.02
N LEU A 85 2.60 -11.91 14.84
CA LEU A 85 2.57 -10.77 13.93
C LEU A 85 1.74 -9.64 14.56
N PRO A 86 2.10 -8.37 14.29
CA PRO A 86 1.35 -7.25 14.83
C PRO A 86 -0.11 -7.25 14.31
N PRO A 87 -1.07 -6.74 15.09
CA PRO A 87 -2.50 -6.78 14.72
C PRO A 87 -2.84 -5.98 13.45
N ASN A 88 -1.96 -5.05 13.05
CA ASN A 88 -2.10 -4.24 11.84
C ASN A 88 -1.28 -4.79 10.65
N PHE A 89 -0.90 -6.07 10.68
CA PHE A 89 -0.19 -6.72 9.59
C PHE A 89 -1.11 -6.96 8.39
N LYS A 90 -1.42 -5.89 7.65
CA LYS A 90 -2.35 -5.87 6.52
C LYS A 90 -1.61 -5.73 5.20
N ASN A 91 -2.20 -6.30 4.16
CA ASN A 91 -1.74 -6.12 2.80
C ASN A 91 -2.09 -4.68 2.32
N PRO A 92 -1.11 -3.89 1.85
CA PRO A 92 -1.33 -2.48 1.49
C PRO A 92 -2.09 -2.27 0.16
N PHE A 93 -2.29 -3.32 -0.64
CA PHE A 93 -2.98 -3.25 -1.92
C PHE A 93 -4.49 -3.46 -1.79
N ASN A 94 -4.91 -4.42 -0.96
CA ASN A 94 -6.32 -4.81 -0.77
C ASN A 94 -6.85 -4.61 0.67
N ASN A 95 -5.99 -4.20 1.62
CA ASN A 95 -6.33 -3.97 3.03
C ASN A 95 -6.83 -5.21 3.81
N LEU A 96 -6.54 -6.41 3.31
CA LEU A 96 -6.87 -7.67 3.98
C LEU A 96 -5.76 -8.09 4.96
N SER A 97 -6.13 -8.88 5.97
CA SER A 97 -5.23 -9.40 7.00
C SER A 97 -5.30 -10.93 7.05
N PRO A 98 -4.19 -11.62 7.35
CA PRO A 98 -2.82 -11.09 7.46
C PRO A 98 -2.22 -10.77 6.07
N ALA A 99 -1.19 -9.93 6.01
CA ALA A 99 -0.43 -9.72 4.77
C ALA A 99 0.41 -10.97 4.37
N LEU A 100 0.61 -11.90 5.32
CA LEU A 100 1.35 -13.14 5.14
C LEU A 100 0.43 -14.17 4.47
N GLN A 101 0.63 -14.44 3.19
CA GLN A 101 -0.21 -15.33 2.41
C GLN A 101 0.61 -16.01 1.30
N ASN A 102 0.19 -17.19 0.86
CA ASN A 102 0.77 -17.82 -0.32
C ASN A 102 0.39 -17.02 -1.58
N ALA A 103 1.39 -16.70 -2.41
CA ALA A 103 1.19 -15.82 -3.55
C ALA A 103 0.54 -16.54 -4.74
N GLU A 104 0.85 -17.82 -4.94
CA GLU A 104 0.40 -18.63 -6.06
C GLU A 104 -1.07 -19.03 -5.94
N GLU A 105 -1.57 -19.24 -4.72
CA GLU A 105 -2.92 -19.76 -4.49
C GLU A 105 -4.03 -18.78 -4.89
N ASN A 106 -3.73 -17.47 -4.93
CA ASN A 106 -4.78 -16.45 -5.08
C ASN A 106 -4.43 -15.27 -6.00
N ASN A 107 -3.23 -15.24 -6.61
CA ASN A 107 -2.75 -14.14 -7.46
C ASN A 107 -2.98 -12.75 -6.82
N ILE A 108 -2.70 -12.65 -5.52
CA ILE A 108 -3.00 -11.46 -4.73
C ILE A 108 -1.82 -10.49 -4.82
N GLU A 109 -2.09 -9.26 -5.23
CA GLU A 109 -1.11 -8.17 -5.22
C GLU A 109 -0.65 -7.88 -3.78
N GLY A 110 0.63 -7.60 -3.55
CA GLY A 110 1.09 -7.03 -2.28
C GLY A 110 1.26 -7.99 -1.11
N VAL A 111 1.28 -9.29 -1.37
CA VAL A 111 1.45 -10.30 -0.31
C VAL A 111 2.92 -10.45 0.10
N VAL A 112 3.11 -10.88 1.34
CA VAL A 112 4.37 -11.41 1.84
C VAL A 112 4.21 -12.92 1.92
N GLU A 113 5.07 -13.65 1.26
CA GLU A 113 5.11 -15.10 1.32
C GLU A 113 6.30 -15.54 2.18
N TYR A 114 6.11 -16.61 2.95
CA TYR A 114 7.14 -17.21 3.77
C TYR A 114 7.23 -18.69 3.47
N GLU A 115 8.44 -19.16 3.23
CA GLU A 115 8.81 -20.57 3.12
C GLU A 115 9.97 -20.83 4.06
N GLY A 116 9.81 -21.75 5.01
CA GLY A 116 10.84 -22.11 5.99
C GLY A 116 11.05 -23.61 6.06
N ASP A 117 12.29 -24.02 6.33
CA ASP A 117 12.65 -25.40 6.61
C ASP A 117 13.57 -25.51 7.85
N SER A 118 14.07 -26.70 8.14
CA SER A 118 14.95 -26.95 9.30
C SER A 118 16.36 -26.34 9.21
N SER A 119 16.66 -25.59 8.14
CA SER A 119 17.99 -25.07 7.81
C SER A 119 18.00 -23.63 7.31
N THR A 120 16.92 -23.17 6.66
CA THR A 120 16.81 -21.83 6.08
C THR A 120 15.37 -21.32 6.06
N TYR A 121 15.20 -20.05 5.72
CA TYR A 121 13.92 -19.49 5.32
C TYR A 121 14.08 -18.59 4.08
N LYS A 122 12.96 -18.34 3.40
CA LYS A 122 12.83 -17.39 2.31
C LYS A 122 11.55 -16.59 2.56
N ILE A 123 11.68 -15.26 2.53
CA ILE A 123 10.55 -14.34 2.58
C ILE A 123 10.52 -13.58 1.26
N THR A 124 9.43 -13.70 0.52
CA THR A 124 9.26 -13.05 -0.78
C THR A 124 8.15 -12.00 -0.67
N GLY A 125 8.45 -10.76 -1.05
CA GLY A 125 7.46 -9.68 -1.11
C GLY A 125 7.03 -9.45 -2.55
N TYR A 126 5.75 -9.52 -2.80
CA TYR A 126 5.18 -9.32 -4.14
C TYR A 126 4.61 -7.92 -4.31
N GLY A 127 4.81 -7.36 -5.50
CA GLY A 127 4.34 -6.04 -5.90
C GLY A 127 2.91 -6.09 -6.41
N LYS A 128 2.66 -5.42 -7.54
CA LYS A 128 1.31 -5.39 -8.13
C LYS A 128 0.84 -6.77 -8.62
N ASN A 129 1.76 -7.62 -9.07
CA ASN A 129 1.44 -8.98 -9.53
C ASN A 129 2.39 -9.98 -8.87
N THR A 130 2.03 -11.27 -8.89
CA THR A 130 2.91 -12.36 -8.43
C THR A 130 4.19 -12.49 -9.24
N ASP A 131 4.21 -12.03 -10.50
CA ASP A 131 5.42 -11.99 -11.33
C ASP A 131 6.36 -10.83 -10.96
N SER A 132 5.90 -9.89 -10.12
CA SER A 132 6.67 -8.72 -9.70
C SER A 132 7.20 -8.89 -8.29
N THR A 133 8.30 -9.63 -8.14
CA THR A 133 9.01 -9.71 -6.86
C THR A 133 9.66 -8.36 -6.56
N LEU A 134 9.40 -7.83 -5.36
CA LEU A 134 9.98 -6.58 -4.87
C LEU A 134 11.33 -6.82 -4.21
N LEU A 135 11.38 -7.86 -3.38
CA LEU A 135 12.53 -8.23 -2.58
C LEU A 135 12.38 -9.69 -2.15
N GLU A 136 13.51 -10.34 -1.95
CA GLU A 136 13.61 -11.64 -1.28
C GLU A 136 14.57 -11.49 -0.09
N LEU A 137 14.20 -12.08 1.06
CA LEU A 137 15.01 -12.10 2.26
C LEU A 137 15.29 -13.55 2.65
N THR A 138 16.56 -13.85 2.87
CA THR A 138 17.05 -15.15 3.35
C THR A 138 17.84 -14.93 4.63
N PRO A 139 18.02 -15.95 5.49
CA PRO A 139 18.89 -15.84 6.65
C PRO A 139 20.31 -15.49 6.22
N ALA A 140 21.04 -14.78 7.08
CA ALA A 140 22.46 -14.59 6.89
C ALA A 140 23.15 -15.98 6.94
N THR A 141 23.95 -16.32 5.92
CA THR A 141 24.74 -17.55 5.92
C THR A 141 25.62 -17.59 7.17
N HIS A 142 25.44 -18.61 8.01
CA HIS A 142 26.28 -18.85 9.18
C HIS A 142 27.75 -19.03 8.73
N LEU A 143 28.62 -18.07 9.05
CA LEU A 143 30.08 -18.17 8.86
C LEU A 143 30.79 -18.74 10.09
N PHE A 144 30.13 -19.62 10.85
CA PHE A 144 30.72 -20.25 12.02
C PHE A 144 30.50 -21.76 12.02
#